data_AF-A0A1D2MR24-F1
#
_entry.id   AF-A0A1D2MR24-F1
#
_cell.length_a   1.000
_cell.length_b   1.000
_cell.length_c   1.000
_cell.angle_alpha   90.00
_cell.angle_beta   90.00
_cell.angle_gamma   90.00
#
_symmetry.space_group_name_H-M   'P 1'
#
loop_
_entity.id
_entity.type
_entity.pdbx_description
1 polymer ?
#
loop_
_entity_poly.entity_id
_entity_poly.type
_entity_poly.pdbx_seq_one_letter_code
_entity_poly.pdbx_strand_id
1 'polypeptide(L)'
;RTASLTQHNIVFTALGGDFRFEEALEWEQQYSNYRKLFDYINSRPEQYHSTAQFGTLRHDVIFAFSPSYWSGFYGTRPFWKQLIREVEDELRKTEIIFTFSYNLLKQRNHPEEVIGHNYDNLVQARRSVALFQHHDGVTGTSPRTTMLDYSKKLTQAWNFLKQIQKVGIEAIWKHELKMEIPPLAEETSRKNHTHTGQKNPIKLYENTSVVKKVLLYNSLGWKIPRLVRLVVETLNVTVKGPGGEEVLSQINLKYDPGSHEPTNQSYELVFVAKLPPLSVVTYEISQQVERPNITLENSRFLAHFNSVTGMLEKLQDKLHKVDANVTLSFGKYHACLGGGAYLLKVCDPSPDWILNKGRDKPQVVLYRGPVISQLVVFSGRLKISAWIINTNDSEILSTLFMENEVGASKYKTGEYFMRFQTDLVSTQTSNESENSQPVFFTDTNGHAVEKRVTVDNLPYQANHYPMTHFAFIQDDSAKMRFTV
;
A
#
# COMPACT_ATOMS: atom_id res chain seq x y z
N ARG A 1 -42.35 17.18 -5.22
CA ARG A 1 -41.87 15.89 -4.67
C ARG A 1 -40.60 16.04 -3.84
N THR A 2 -39.61 16.87 -4.23
CA THR A 2 -38.41 17.09 -3.40
C THR A 2 -38.72 17.75 -2.06
N ALA A 3 -39.57 18.79 -2.04
CA ALA A 3 -40.00 19.46 -0.81
C ALA A 3 -40.74 18.54 0.18
N SER A 4 -41.46 17.53 -0.33
CA SER A 4 -42.16 16.56 0.53
C SER A 4 -41.22 15.51 1.14
N LEU A 5 -39.93 15.52 0.79
CA LEU A 5 -38.90 14.65 1.39
C LEU A 5 -38.12 15.37 2.50
N THR A 6 -38.33 16.68 2.70
CA THR A 6 -37.65 17.49 3.71
C THR A 6 -38.59 17.83 4.84
N GLN A 7 -38.11 17.76 6.09
CA GLN A 7 -38.88 18.21 7.27
C GLN A 7 -38.92 19.74 7.40
N HIS A 8 -38.06 20.44 6.66
CA HIS A 8 -38.02 21.90 6.62
C HIS A 8 -38.80 22.46 5.43
N ASN A 9 -39.24 23.71 5.57
CA ASN A 9 -39.86 24.50 4.51
C ASN A 9 -38.85 25.12 3.53
N ILE A 10 -37.61 24.62 3.51
CA ILE A 10 -36.52 25.08 2.63
C ILE A 10 -36.05 23.89 1.81
N VAL A 11 -35.99 24.06 0.49
CA VAL A 11 -35.46 23.06 -0.44
C VAL A 11 -34.22 23.61 -1.12
N PHE A 12 -33.11 22.89 -0.99
CA PHE A 12 -31.93 23.12 -1.82
C PHE A 12 -32.08 22.36 -3.14
N THR A 13 -31.84 23.03 -4.26
CA THR A 13 -31.79 22.42 -5.59
C THR A 13 -30.50 22.85 -6.26
N ALA A 14 -29.58 21.90 -6.48
CA ALA A 14 -28.37 22.18 -7.22
C ALA A 14 -28.71 22.47 -8.69
N LEU A 15 -28.14 23.55 -9.20
CA LEU A 15 -28.20 23.93 -10.61
C LEU A 15 -26.78 23.85 -11.17
N GLY A 16 -26.50 22.77 -11.89
CA GLY A 16 -25.18 22.51 -12.46
C GLY A 16 -25.02 21.06 -12.91
N GLY A 17 -23.78 20.69 -13.20
CA GLY A 17 -23.38 19.36 -13.64
C GLY A 17 -21.92 19.37 -14.05
N ASP A 18 -21.45 18.21 -14.53
CA ASP A 18 -20.07 18.03 -14.99
C ASP A 18 -19.73 19.03 -16.10
N PHE A 19 -18.66 19.80 -15.91
CA PHE A 19 -18.15 20.75 -16.91
C PHE A 19 -19.22 21.74 -17.43
N ARG A 20 -20.12 22.17 -16.55
CA ARG A 20 -21.11 23.21 -16.83
C ARG A 20 -20.56 24.59 -16.48
N PHE A 21 -21.18 25.61 -17.04
CA PHE A 21 -20.84 27.02 -16.84
C PHE A 21 -19.49 27.44 -17.43
N GLU A 22 -19.10 26.82 -18.54
CA GLU A 22 -17.85 27.11 -19.24
C GLU A 22 -17.97 28.32 -20.17
N GLU A 23 -19.16 28.54 -20.74
CA GLU A 23 -19.43 29.58 -21.74
C GLU A 23 -20.28 30.72 -21.17
N ALA A 24 -19.93 31.97 -21.51
CA ALA A 24 -20.67 33.15 -21.04
C ALA A 24 -22.15 33.13 -21.43
N LEU A 25 -22.47 32.61 -22.62
CA LEU A 25 -23.85 32.47 -23.09
C LEU A 25 -24.63 31.46 -22.25
N GLU A 26 -23.98 30.38 -21.80
CA GLU A 26 -24.62 29.40 -20.92
C GLU A 26 -25.01 30.05 -19.58
N TRP A 27 -24.10 30.83 -19.00
CA TRP A 27 -24.38 31.62 -17.80
C TRP A 27 -25.58 32.54 -18.00
N GLU A 28 -25.60 33.30 -19.09
CA GLU A 28 -26.67 34.26 -19.39
C GLU A 28 -28.01 33.54 -19.57
N GLN A 29 -28.04 32.44 -20.33
CA GLN A 29 -29.25 31.67 -20.57
C GLN A 29 -29.78 31.03 -19.27
N GLN A 30 -28.92 30.43 -18.46
CA GLN A 30 -29.34 29.83 -17.19
C GLN A 30 -29.83 30.91 -16.23
N TYR A 31 -29.04 31.97 -16.01
CA TYR A 31 -29.38 33.03 -15.08
C TYR A 31 -30.67 33.76 -15.47
N SER A 32 -30.79 34.20 -16.72
CA SER A 32 -31.94 35.00 -17.18
C SER A 32 -33.25 34.21 -17.14
N ASN A 33 -33.22 32.92 -17.47
CA ASN A 33 -34.42 32.08 -17.40
C ASN A 33 -34.83 31.78 -15.95
N TYR A 34 -33.89 31.43 -15.08
CA TYR A 34 -34.20 31.21 -13.66
C TYR A 34 -34.65 32.50 -12.96
N ARG A 35 -34.09 33.66 -13.31
CA ARG A 35 -34.59 34.96 -12.82
C ARG A 35 -36.05 35.18 -13.17
N LYS A 36 -36.43 34.97 -14.44
CA LYS A 36 -37.84 35.08 -14.86
C LYS A 36 -38.76 34.13 -14.08
N LEU A 37 -38.31 32.89 -13.86
CA LEU A 37 -39.06 31.92 -13.05
C LEU A 37 -39.20 32.36 -11.59
N PHE A 38 -38.10 32.82 -10.97
CA PHE A 38 -38.11 33.30 -9.59
C PHE A 38 -39.01 34.53 -9.43
N ASP A 39 -38.90 35.51 -10.32
CA ASP A 39 -39.74 36.72 -10.30
C ASP A 39 -41.22 36.34 -10.48
N TYR A 40 -41.54 35.37 -11.35
CA TYR A 40 -42.89 34.88 -11.58
C TYR A 40 -43.48 34.12 -10.36
N ILE A 41 -42.67 33.28 -9.69
CA ILE A 41 -43.09 32.53 -8.49
C ILE A 41 -43.27 33.49 -7.31
N ASN A 42 -42.27 34.34 -7.07
CA ASN A 42 -42.23 35.24 -5.91
C ASN A 42 -43.31 36.33 -5.97
N SER A 43 -43.77 36.70 -7.17
CA SER A 43 -44.88 37.64 -7.35
C SER A 43 -46.27 37.01 -7.12
N ARG A 44 -46.36 35.69 -6.93
CA ARG A 44 -47.63 34.96 -6.71
C ARG A 44 -47.57 34.04 -5.47
N PRO A 45 -47.33 34.61 -4.27
CA PRO A 45 -47.16 33.83 -3.04
C PRO A 45 -48.42 33.03 -2.65
N GLU A 46 -49.62 33.53 -2.98
CA GLU A 46 -50.89 32.84 -2.70
C GLU A 46 -51.12 31.61 -3.59
N GLN A 47 -50.49 31.55 -4.76
CA GLN A 47 -50.64 30.41 -5.69
C GLN A 47 -49.55 29.35 -5.47
N TYR A 48 -48.31 29.79 -5.22
CA TYR A 48 -47.15 28.90 -5.17
C TYR A 48 -46.68 28.60 -3.75
N HIS A 49 -47.13 29.35 -2.74
CA HIS A 49 -46.75 29.20 -1.34
C HIS A 49 -45.24 28.99 -1.11
N SER A 50 -44.42 29.64 -1.93
CA SER A 50 -42.97 29.45 -1.93
C SER A 50 -42.26 30.71 -2.41
N THR A 51 -41.01 30.82 -2.01
CA THR A 51 -40.07 31.85 -2.47
C THR A 51 -38.82 31.18 -3.00
N ALA A 52 -38.36 31.60 -4.17
CA ALA A 52 -37.17 31.04 -4.82
C ALA A 52 -36.11 32.12 -5.02
N GLN A 53 -34.85 31.74 -4.81
CA GLN A 53 -33.68 32.59 -5.02
C GLN A 53 -32.46 31.73 -5.33
N PHE A 54 -31.43 32.34 -5.91
CA PHE A 54 -30.11 31.70 -5.99
C PHE A 54 -29.48 31.60 -4.60
N GLY A 55 -28.83 30.48 -4.31
CA GLY A 55 -28.13 30.26 -3.04
C GLY A 55 -26.90 31.16 -2.90
N THR A 56 -26.58 31.56 -1.67
CA THR A 56 -25.30 32.18 -1.30
C THR A 56 -24.34 31.13 -0.75
N LEU A 57 -23.03 31.32 -0.97
CA LEU A 57 -21.86 30.42 -0.75
C LEU A 57 -21.65 29.78 0.65
N ARG A 58 -22.67 29.61 1.50
CA ARG A 58 -22.52 29.20 2.92
C ARG A 58 -23.09 27.83 3.30
N HIS A 59 -23.47 26.98 2.36
CA HIS A 59 -24.11 25.71 2.72
C HIS A 59 -23.54 24.53 1.92
N ASP A 60 -22.94 23.58 2.64
CA ASP A 60 -22.52 22.28 2.13
C ASP A 60 -23.70 21.30 2.20
N VAL A 61 -23.91 20.51 1.14
CA VAL A 61 -24.99 19.52 1.07
C VAL A 61 -24.49 18.26 0.33
N ILE A 62 -24.89 17.09 0.84
CA ILE A 62 -24.54 15.75 0.34
C ILE A 62 -25.70 15.19 -0.52
N PHE A 63 -25.37 14.51 -1.61
CA PHE A 63 -26.32 13.78 -2.46
C PHE A 63 -26.22 12.26 -2.24
N ALA A 64 -27.36 11.57 -2.27
CA ALA A 64 -27.45 10.11 -2.26
C ALA A 64 -27.86 9.59 -3.66
N PHE A 65 -27.15 8.59 -4.17
CA PHE A 65 -27.47 7.91 -5.43
C PHE A 65 -28.11 6.53 -5.18
N SER A 66 -28.97 6.12 -6.13
CA SER A 66 -29.74 4.88 -6.24
C SER A 66 -28.85 3.61 -6.37
N PRO A 67 -29.35 2.38 -6.12
CA PRO A 67 -28.54 1.27 -5.64
C PRO A 67 -27.82 0.54 -6.77
N SER A 68 -26.52 0.78 -6.87
CA SER A 68 -25.56 -0.17 -7.41
C SER A 68 -24.32 -0.13 -6.53
N TYR A 69 -23.83 -1.29 -6.11
CA TYR A 69 -22.69 -1.34 -5.20
C TYR A 69 -21.39 -1.06 -5.96
N TRP A 70 -20.81 0.11 -5.70
CA TRP A 70 -19.56 0.56 -6.32
C TRP A 70 -18.35 0.05 -5.55
N SER A 71 -18.27 -1.26 -5.32
CA SER A 71 -17.14 -1.87 -4.59
C SER A 71 -16.01 -2.35 -5.51
N GLY A 72 -16.18 -2.26 -6.83
CA GLY A 72 -15.16 -2.66 -7.81
C GLY A 72 -13.94 -1.74 -7.81
N PHE A 73 -14.13 -0.45 -7.53
CA PHE A 73 -13.01 0.51 -7.53
C PHE A 73 -12.07 0.32 -6.33
N TYR A 74 -12.43 -0.49 -5.34
CA TYR A 74 -11.53 -0.88 -4.25
C TYR A 74 -10.36 -1.71 -4.79
N GLY A 75 -10.62 -2.66 -5.70
CA GLY A 75 -9.61 -3.53 -6.32
C GLY A 75 -9.09 -3.08 -7.69
N THR A 76 -9.73 -2.11 -8.34
CA THR A 76 -9.37 -1.69 -9.70
C THR A 76 -7.97 -1.06 -9.77
N ARG A 77 -7.16 -1.52 -10.74
CA ARG A 77 -5.78 -1.02 -11.04
C ARG A 77 -4.88 -0.97 -9.78
N PRO A 78 -4.64 -2.11 -9.11
CA PRO A 78 -3.94 -2.17 -7.83
C PRO A 78 -2.49 -1.66 -7.92
N PHE A 79 -1.84 -1.81 -9.08
CA PHE A 79 -0.49 -1.29 -9.32
C PHE A 79 -0.36 0.21 -9.01
N TRP A 80 -1.33 1.04 -9.42
CA TRP A 80 -1.26 2.48 -9.16
C TRP A 80 -1.68 2.85 -7.73
N LYS A 81 -2.54 2.05 -7.08
CA LYS A 81 -2.85 2.18 -5.66
C LYS A 81 -1.63 1.87 -4.78
N GLN A 82 -0.81 0.90 -5.17
CA GLN A 82 0.48 0.67 -4.53
C GLN A 82 1.45 1.82 -4.81
N LEU A 83 1.57 2.25 -6.06
CA LEU A 83 2.50 3.32 -6.45
C LEU A 83 2.25 4.62 -5.67
N ILE A 84 0.99 5.04 -5.48
CA ILE A 84 0.71 6.25 -4.72
C ILE A 84 1.19 6.15 -3.26
N ARG A 85 1.03 4.99 -2.61
CA ARG A 85 1.51 4.78 -1.23
C ARG A 85 3.02 4.85 -1.14
N GLU A 86 3.72 4.30 -2.13
CA GLU A 86 5.19 4.43 -2.23
C GLU A 86 5.60 5.90 -2.40
N VAL A 87 4.92 6.65 -3.26
CA VAL A 87 5.23 8.08 -3.48
C VAL A 87 4.87 8.93 -2.27
N GLU A 88 3.79 8.65 -1.55
CA GLU A 88 3.41 9.33 -0.31
C GLU A 88 4.45 9.10 0.80
N ASP A 89 4.95 7.87 0.96
CA ASP A 89 6.03 7.55 1.91
C ASP A 89 7.33 8.29 1.55
N GLU A 90 7.72 8.27 0.28
CA GLU A 90 8.88 9.04 -0.19
C GLU A 90 8.68 10.55 -0.03
N LEU A 91 7.46 11.08 -0.25
CA LEU A 91 7.16 12.50 -0.07
C LEU A 91 7.37 12.91 1.38
N ARG A 92 6.79 12.17 2.32
CA ARG A 92 6.97 12.41 3.76
C ARG A 92 8.45 12.38 4.15
N LYS A 93 9.18 11.35 3.71
CA LYS A 93 10.61 11.21 3.97
C LYS A 93 11.40 12.43 3.47
N THR A 94 11.13 12.84 2.23
CA THR A 94 11.80 13.97 1.59
C THR A 94 11.49 15.28 2.29
N GLU A 95 10.24 15.56 2.68
CA GLU A 95 9.89 16.81 3.36
C GLU A 95 10.65 16.98 4.68
N ILE A 96 10.80 15.90 5.44
CA ILE A 96 11.55 15.89 6.69
C ILE A 96 13.05 16.15 6.40
N ILE A 97 13.66 15.38 5.49
CA ILE A 97 15.07 15.57 5.12
C ILE A 97 15.33 16.98 4.59
N PHE A 98 14.46 17.48 3.71
CA PHE A 98 14.54 18.82 3.14
C PHE A 98 14.49 19.88 4.24
N THR A 99 13.57 19.73 5.21
CA THR A 99 13.45 20.67 6.34
C THR A 99 14.72 20.68 7.20
N PHE A 100 15.27 19.51 7.55
CA PHE A 100 16.50 19.45 8.36
C PHE A 100 17.71 20.01 7.61
N SER A 101 17.93 19.56 6.37
CA SER A 101 19.06 20.00 5.55
C SER A 101 18.99 21.51 5.25
N TYR A 102 17.82 22.04 4.91
CA TYR A 102 17.60 23.47 4.73
C TYR A 102 17.97 24.28 5.98
N ASN A 103 17.47 23.89 7.16
CA ASN A 103 17.70 24.67 8.37
C ASN A 103 19.16 24.61 8.82
N LEU A 104 19.80 23.44 8.70
CA LEU A 104 21.23 23.28 8.95
C LEU A 104 22.07 24.22 8.07
N LEU A 105 21.80 24.21 6.77
CA LEU A 105 22.53 25.04 5.80
C LEU A 105 22.24 26.52 5.97
N LYS A 106 21.00 26.89 6.30
CA LYS A 106 20.63 28.27 6.60
C LYS A 106 21.41 28.82 7.78
N GLN A 107 21.58 28.03 8.85
CA GLN A 107 22.41 28.41 10.01
C GLN A 107 23.89 28.58 9.64
N ARG A 108 24.35 27.91 8.57
CA ARG A 108 25.71 27.97 8.05
C ARG A 108 25.86 28.93 6.86
N ASN A 109 24.85 29.75 6.56
CA ASN A 109 24.81 30.70 5.43
C ASN A 109 25.01 30.07 4.04
N HIS A 110 24.62 28.81 3.85
CA HIS A 110 24.65 28.10 2.55
C HIS A 110 23.30 27.45 2.14
N PRO A 111 22.14 28.08 2.39
CA PRO A 111 20.83 27.48 2.11
C PRO A 111 20.61 27.12 0.62
N GLU A 112 21.32 27.78 -0.30
CA GLU A 112 21.29 27.56 -1.73
C GLU A 112 21.74 26.15 -2.16
N GLU A 113 22.57 25.46 -1.36
CA GLU A 113 23.05 24.09 -1.68
C GLU A 113 21.88 23.07 -1.76
N VAL A 114 20.75 23.35 -1.11
CA VAL A 114 19.58 22.44 -1.08
C VAL A 114 18.32 23.05 -1.71
N ILE A 115 18.14 24.37 -1.72
CA ILE A 115 16.87 24.99 -2.13
C ILE A 115 16.61 24.90 -3.63
N GLY A 116 17.56 25.33 -4.46
CA GLY A 116 17.43 25.65 -5.90
C GLY A 116 16.18 25.13 -6.64
N HIS A 117 16.36 24.23 -7.61
CA HIS A 117 15.24 23.58 -8.31
C HIS A 117 14.53 22.52 -7.44
N ASN A 118 15.09 22.17 -6.29
CA ASN A 118 14.58 21.13 -5.41
C ASN A 118 13.26 21.52 -4.75
N TYR A 119 13.09 22.79 -4.36
CA TYR A 119 11.82 23.24 -3.78
C TYR A 119 10.68 23.19 -4.81
N ASP A 120 10.92 23.64 -6.04
CA ASP A 120 9.93 23.56 -7.11
C ASP A 120 9.56 22.10 -7.44
N ASN A 121 10.57 21.21 -7.50
CA ASN A 121 10.37 19.78 -7.68
C ASN A 121 9.57 19.14 -6.53
N LEU A 122 9.82 19.56 -5.28
CA LEU A 122 9.05 19.14 -4.11
C LEU A 122 7.58 19.59 -4.21
N VAL A 123 7.35 20.85 -4.60
CA VAL A 123 6.00 21.40 -4.83
C VAL A 123 5.29 20.65 -5.96
N GLN A 124 5.98 20.34 -7.06
CA GLN A 124 5.43 19.51 -8.13
C GLN A 124 5.10 18.09 -7.67
N ALA A 125 5.95 17.46 -6.85
CA ALA A 125 5.67 16.16 -6.27
C ALA A 125 4.42 16.17 -5.39
N ARG A 126 4.25 17.18 -4.52
CA ARG A 126 3.02 17.38 -3.72
C ARG A 126 1.78 17.51 -4.60
N ARG A 127 1.86 18.33 -5.65
CA ARG A 127 0.74 18.52 -6.60
C ARG A 127 0.38 17.24 -7.33
N SER A 128 1.37 16.44 -7.73
CA SER A 128 1.14 15.14 -8.39
C SER A 128 0.45 14.15 -7.45
N VAL A 129 0.88 14.06 -6.19
CA VAL A 129 0.22 13.24 -5.16
C VAL A 129 -1.22 13.72 -4.94
N ALA A 130 -1.43 15.02 -4.72
CA ALA A 130 -2.75 15.61 -4.49
C ALA A 130 -3.70 15.41 -5.69
N LEU A 131 -3.20 15.62 -6.90
CA LEU A 131 -3.97 15.40 -8.12
C LEU A 131 -4.40 13.93 -8.27
N PHE A 132 -3.55 12.98 -7.88
CA PHE A 132 -3.90 11.56 -7.94
C PHE A 132 -4.97 11.16 -6.92
N GLN A 133 -5.11 11.89 -5.81
CA GLN A 133 -6.21 11.68 -4.85
C GLN A 133 -7.59 12.03 -5.42
N HIS A 134 -7.64 12.64 -6.62
CA HIS A 134 -8.90 12.81 -7.36
C HIS A 134 -9.71 11.51 -7.33
N HIS A 135 -11.02 11.63 -7.17
CA HIS A 135 -11.93 10.50 -7.04
C HIS A 135 -12.03 9.64 -8.31
N ASP A 136 -11.42 10.05 -9.44
CA ASP A 136 -11.19 9.18 -10.61
C ASP A 136 -9.73 8.74 -10.80
N GLY A 137 -8.81 9.30 -10.02
CA GLY A 137 -7.39 8.93 -10.00
C GLY A 137 -7.15 7.72 -9.10
N VAL A 138 -7.22 7.92 -7.78
CA VAL A 138 -6.89 6.89 -6.78
C VAL A 138 -7.87 5.71 -6.81
N THR A 139 -9.11 5.93 -7.26
CA THR A 139 -10.12 4.88 -7.48
C THR A 139 -9.81 4.03 -8.71
N GLY A 140 -9.01 4.54 -9.64
CA GLY A 140 -8.67 3.85 -10.88
C GLY A 140 -9.77 3.90 -11.94
N THR A 141 -10.71 4.84 -11.84
CA THR A 141 -11.89 4.86 -12.70
C THR A 141 -11.75 5.75 -13.94
N SER A 142 -10.67 6.51 -14.05
CA SER A 142 -10.37 7.26 -15.27
C SER A 142 -10.05 6.35 -16.47
N PRO A 143 -10.21 6.87 -17.72
CA PRO A 143 -9.73 6.21 -18.93
C PRO A 143 -8.24 5.86 -18.85
N ARG A 144 -7.82 4.86 -19.65
CA ARG A 144 -6.43 4.38 -19.67
C ARG A 144 -5.43 5.51 -19.92
N THR A 145 -5.73 6.44 -20.82
CA THR A 145 -4.85 7.57 -21.16
C THR A 145 -4.63 8.50 -19.98
N THR A 146 -5.69 8.88 -19.28
CA THR A 146 -5.64 9.71 -18.06
C THR A 146 -4.88 8.99 -16.95
N MET A 147 -5.12 7.70 -16.75
CA MET A 147 -4.36 6.96 -15.75
C MET A 147 -2.87 6.80 -16.08
N LEU A 148 -2.51 6.72 -17.36
CA LEU A 148 -1.11 6.75 -17.79
C LEU A 148 -0.47 8.11 -17.52
N ASP A 149 -1.21 9.21 -17.70
CA ASP A 149 -0.75 10.56 -17.35
C ASP A 149 -0.50 10.69 -15.83
N TYR A 150 -1.45 10.24 -15.00
CA TYR A 150 -1.24 10.14 -13.55
C TYR A 150 0.01 9.33 -13.20
N SER A 151 0.19 8.15 -13.81
CA SER A 151 1.35 7.29 -13.54
C SER A 151 2.67 7.97 -13.91
N LYS A 152 2.71 8.73 -15.01
CA LYS A 152 3.90 9.50 -15.40
C LYS A 152 4.21 10.59 -14.37
N LYS A 153 3.19 11.33 -13.90
CA LYS A 153 3.34 12.36 -12.87
C LYS A 153 3.82 11.79 -11.54
N LEU A 154 3.28 10.65 -11.10
CA LEU A 154 3.72 9.94 -9.91
C LEU A 154 5.16 9.41 -10.03
N THR A 155 5.51 8.87 -11.20
CA THR A 155 6.88 8.39 -11.46
C THR A 155 7.89 9.54 -11.47
N GLN A 156 7.51 10.67 -12.08
CA GLN A 156 8.33 11.88 -12.07
C GLN A 156 8.48 12.44 -10.64
N ALA A 157 7.38 12.49 -9.88
CA ALA A 157 7.40 12.88 -8.47
C ALA A 157 8.35 11.98 -7.66
N TRP A 158 8.28 10.66 -7.83
CA TRP A 158 9.20 9.73 -7.19
C TRP A 158 10.67 10.08 -7.48
N ASN A 159 11.04 10.29 -8.75
CA ASN A 159 12.42 10.64 -9.14
C ASN A 159 12.87 11.96 -8.50
N PHE A 160 12.00 12.98 -8.51
CA PHE A 160 12.27 14.24 -7.83
C PHE A 160 12.53 14.04 -6.34
N LEU A 161 11.68 13.26 -5.68
CA LEU A 161 11.79 13.00 -4.25
C LEU A 161 13.08 12.26 -3.89
N LYS A 162 13.49 11.24 -4.66
CA LYS A 162 14.76 10.53 -4.43
C LYS A 162 15.98 11.44 -4.61
N GLN A 163 15.97 12.27 -5.64
CA GLN A 163 17.05 13.24 -5.87
C GLN A 163 17.16 14.26 -4.72
N ILE A 164 16.03 14.77 -4.24
CA ILE A 164 16.03 15.73 -3.12
C ILE A 164 16.51 15.05 -1.83
N GLN A 165 16.12 13.80 -1.56
CA GLN A 165 16.63 13.04 -0.41
C GLN A 165 18.15 12.90 -0.49
N LYS A 166 18.68 12.54 -1.66
CA LYS A 166 20.12 12.41 -1.88
C LYS A 166 20.86 13.71 -1.57
N VAL A 167 20.45 14.82 -2.19
CA VAL A 167 21.08 16.13 -1.98
C VAL A 167 20.98 16.56 -0.50
N GLY A 168 19.82 16.37 0.14
CA GLY A 168 19.64 16.72 1.54
C GLY A 168 20.50 15.88 2.49
N ILE A 169 20.62 14.58 2.26
CA ILE A 169 21.48 13.68 3.05
C ILE A 169 22.96 14.04 2.82
N GLU A 170 23.37 14.28 1.58
CA GLU A 170 24.74 14.70 1.23
C GLU A 170 25.13 16.01 1.92
N ALA A 171 24.23 17.00 1.92
CA ALA A 171 24.43 18.26 2.63
C ALA A 171 24.58 18.06 4.15
N ILE A 172 23.68 17.30 4.77
CA ILE A 172 23.75 17.01 6.21
C ILE A 172 25.07 16.32 6.54
N TRP A 173 25.44 15.30 5.76
CA TRP A 173 26.66 14.53 5.98
C TRP A 173 27.92 15.38 5.87
N LYS A 174 28.04 16.14 4.78
CA LYS A 174 29.16 17.05 4.52
C LYS A 174 29.39 18.01 5.70
N HIS A 175 28.32 18.54 6.25
CA HIS A 175 28.38 19.56 7.28
C HIS A 175 28.51 19.00 8.71
N GLU A 176 27.83 17.91 9.05
CA GLU A 176 27.92 17.30 10.39
C GLU A 176 29.19 16.48 10.58
N LEU A 177 29.59 15.70 9.56
CA LEU A 177 30.76 14.83 9.64
C LEU A 177 32.03 15.47 9.10
N LYS A 178 31.94 16.68 8.52
CA LYS A 178 33.08 17.42 7.93
C LYS A 178 33.87 16.59 6.92
N MET A 179 33.15 15.78 6.15
CA MET A 179 33.72 14.86 5.15
C MET A 179 32.94 14.96 3.86
N GLU A 180 33.64 15.03 2.73
CA GLU A 180 33.01 14.80 1.44
C GLU A 180 32.56 13.34 1.34
N ILE A 181 31.39 13.12 0.74
CA ILE A 181 30.91 11.78 0.45
C ILE A 181 30.83 11.51 -1.04
N PRO A 182 31.13 10.26 -1.46
CA PRO A 182 30.83 9.82 -2.80
C PRO A 182 29.34 10.02 -3.11
N PRO A 183 28.97 10.31 -4.37
CA PRO A 183 27.58 10.46 -4.76
C PRO A 183 26.76 9.23 -4.34
N LEU A 184 25.64 9.46 -3.67
CA LEU A 184 24.75 8.36 -3.27
C LEU A 184 24.13 7.68 -4.49
N ALA A 185 24.04 6.36 -4.43
CA ALA A 185 23.32 5.55 -5.40
C ALA A 185 21.97 5.13 -4.82
N GLU A 186 20.94 5.06 -5.66
CA GLU A 186 19.62 4.60 -5.26
C GLU A 186 19.57 3.08 -5.12
N GLU A 187 18.99 2.57 -4.03
CA GLU A 187 18.82 1.14 -3.79
C GLU A 187 17.78 0.51 -4.74
N THR A 188 16.77 1.28 -5.13
CA THR A 188 15.72 0.86 -6.05
C THR A 188 15.70 1.80 -7.24
N SER A 189 15.66 1.25 -8.46
CA SER A 189 15.40 2.00 -9.69
C SER A 189 14.05 1.64 -10.29
N ARG A 190 13.45 2.57 -11.03
CA ARG A 190 12.21 2.31 -11.78
C ARG A 190 12.43 2.61 -13.25
N LYS A 191 12.29 1.59 -14.10
CA LYS A 191 12.51 1.72 -15.56
C LYS A 191 11.54 2.72 -16.18
N ASN A 192 10.24 2.63 -15.85
CA ASN A 192 9.21 3.55 -16.31
C ASN A 192 7.92 3.42 -15.47
N HIS A 193 6.92 4.23 -15.82
CA HIS A 193 5.61 4.34 -15.19
C HIS A 193 4.69 3.10 -15.31
N THR A 194 5.17 1.99 -15.87
CA THR A 194 4.43 0.71 -15.96
C THR A 194 5.17 -0.45 -15.31
N HIS A 195 6.32 -0.20 -14.66
CA HIS A 195 7.10 -1.23 -13.97
C HIS A 195 7.18 -0.92 -12.48
N THR A 196 7.18 -1.98 -11.66
CA THR A 196 7.50 -1.90 -10.24
C THR A 196 8.96 -1.47 -10.03
N GLY A 197 9.28 -0.96 -8.84
CA GLY A 197 10.66 -0.68 -8.48
C GLY A 197 11.49 -1.97 -8.46
N GLN A 198 12.70 -1.92 -9.01
CA GLN A 198 13.67 -3.01 -9.01
C GLN A 198 14.88 -2.64 -8.18
N LYS A 199 15.26 -3.53 -7.25
CA LYS A 199 16.45 -3.33 -6.41
C LYS A 199 17.72 -3.47 -7.24
N ASN A 200 18.58 -2.47 -7.15
CA ASN A 200 19.88 -2.43 -7.81
C ASN A 200 20.88 -3.30 -7.02
N PRO A 201 21.58 -4.25 -7.67
CA PRO A 201 22.59 -5.07 -7.01
C PRO A 201 23.75 -4.24 -6.45
N ILE A 202 24.11 -4.50 -5.20
CA ILE A 202 25.33 -4.00 -4.57
C ILE A 202 26.49 -4.87 -5.07
N LYS A 203 27.34 -4.24 -5.88
CA LYS A 203 28.52 -4.90 -6.45
C LYS A 203 29.65 -4.94 -5.41
N LEU A 204 29.99 -6.16 -5.02
CA LEU A 204 31.16 -6.48 -4.20
C LEU A 204 32.11 -7.26 -5.11
N TYR A 205 33.25 -6.66 -5.47
CA TYR A 205 34.21 -7.30 -6.36
C TYR A 205 35.00 -8.35 -5.60
N GLU A 206 35.09 -9.57 -6.16
CA GLU A 206 35.82 -10.67 -5.53
C GLU A 206 37.28 -10.28 -5.24
N ASN A 207 37.76 -10.67 -4.06
CA ASN A 207 39.14 -10.42 -3.59
C ASN A 207 39.49 -8.94 -3.39
N THR A 208 38.50 -8.09 -3.17
CA THR A 208 38.73 -6.68 -2.84
C THR A 208 38.33 -6.40 -1.39
N SER A 209 39.09 -5.54 -0.71
CA SER A 209 38.74 -4.96 0.60
C SER A 209 37.65 -3.88 0.49
N VAL A 210 36.82 -3.92 -0.57
CA VAL A 210 35.81 -2.90 -0.84
C VAL A 210 34.67 -3.03 0.15
N VAL A 211 34.48 -1.97 0.94
CA VAL A 211 33.35 -1.80 1.84
C VAL A 211 32.32 -0.90 1.17
N LYS A 212 31.07 -1.34 1.10
CA LYS A 212 29.92 -0.56 0.62
C LYS A 212 29.13 -0.04 1.81
N LYS A 213 28.92 1.27 1.86
CA LYS A 213 28.10 1.92 2.88
C LYS A 213 26.65 1.99 2.40
N VAL A 214 25.73 1.48 3.22
CA VAL A 214 24.29 1.55 3.00
C VAL A 214 23.68 2.49 4.03
N LEU A 215 22.98 3.50 3.54
CA LEU A 215 22.28 4.48 4.39
C LEU A 215 20.82 4.07 4.54
N LEU A 216 20.39 3.91 5.79
CA LEU A 216 19.02 3.58 6.15
C LEU A 216 18.39 4.76 6.87
N TYR A 217 17.27 5.24 6.34
CA TYR A 217 16.57 6.39 6.89
C TYR A 217 15.28 5.95 7.62
N ASN A 218 15.12 6.39 8.86
CA ASN A 218 13.88 6.29 9.63
C ASN A 218 13.20 7.66 9.72
N SER A 219 12.06 7.81 9.07
CA SER A 219 11.23 9.02 9.11
C SER A 219 10.21 9.05 10.26
N LEU A 220 10.24 8.06 11.15
CA LEU A 220 9.37 7.97 12.32
C LEU A 220 10.00 8.64 13.54
N GLY A 221 9.15 9.18 14.42
CA GLY A 221 9.55 9.81 15.68
C GLY A 221 9.94 8.82 16.79
N TRP A 222 10.06 7.53 16.49
CA TRP A 222 10.43 6.49 17.44
C TRP A 222 11.44 5.52 16.83
N LYS A 223 12.16 4.81 17.71
CA LYS A 223 13.09 3.75 17.32
C LYS A 223 12.31 2.60 16.69
N ILE A 224 12.79 2.06 15.57
CA ILE A 224 12.17 0.91 14.90
C ILE A 224 13.23 -0.11 14.47
N PRO A 225 13.06 -1.39 14.82
CA PRO A 225 13.80 -2.46 14.17
C PRO A 225 13.16 -2.75 12.81
N ARG A 226 13.96 -2.88 11.76
CA ARG A 226 13.47 -3.05 10.37
C ARG A 226 14.22 -4.17 9.68
N LEU A 227 13.48 -5.10 9.07
CA LEU A 227 14.07 -6.08 8.14
C LEU A 227 14.54 -5.33 6.89
N VAL A 228 15.83 -5.41 6.64
CA VAL A 228 16.47 -4.88 5.43
C VAL A 228 16.67 -6.04 4.47
N ARG A 229 16.26 -5.85 3.22
CA ARG A 229 16.42 -6.82 2.14
C ARG A 229 17.18 -6.11 1.01
N LEU A 230 18.37 -6.55 0.64
CA LEU A 230 19.19 -5.94 -0.41
C LEU A 230 19.55 -7.00 -1.45
N VAL A 231 19.93 -6.55 -2.65
CA VAL A 231 20.44 -7.45 -3.69
C VAL A 231 21.96 -7.34 -3.72
N VAL A 232 22.67 -8.48 -3.71
CA VAL A 232 24.14 -8.57 -3.78
C VAL A 232 24.54 -9.54 -4.89
N GLU A 233 25.76 -9.43 -5.42
CA GLU A 233 26.27 -10.30 -6.50
C GLU A 233 27.08 -11.50 -5.97
N THR A 234 27.26 -11.62 -4.65
CA THR A 234 28.06 -12.68 -4.02
C THR A 234 27.34 -13.28 -2.80
N LEU A 235 27.68 -14.54 -2.48
CA LEU A 235 27.20 -15.25 -1.30
C LEU A 235 27.99 -14.92 -0.02
N ASN A 236 29.22 -14.42 -0.15
CA ASN A 236 30.11 -14.20 0.98
C ASN A 236 30.02 -12.75 1.43
N VAL A 237 29.03 -12.42 2.26
CA VAL A 237 28.78 -11.06 2.70
C VAL A 237 28.75 -10.96 4.21
N THR A 238 29.47 -10.00 4.76
CA THR A 238 29.39 -9.57 6.15
C THR A 238 28.71 -8.22 6.23
N VAL A 239 27.87 -8.05 7.24
CA VAL A 239 27.22 -6.77 7.56
C VAL A 239 27.79 -6.26 8.88
N LYS A 240 28.25 -5.01 8.91
CA LYS A 240 28.60 -4.30 10.14
C LYS A 240 27.62 -3.17 10.40
N GLY A 241 27.25 -3.02 11.66
CA GLY A 241 26.41 -1.94 12.14
C GLY A 241 27.19 -0.63 12.36
N PRO A 242 26.50 0.41 12.84
CA PRO A 242 27.05 1.75 12.94
C PRO A 242 28.21 1.89 13.94
N GLY A 243 28.29 1.00 14.94
CA GLY A 243 29.39 0.95 15.91
C GLY A 243 30.53 0.03 15.48
N GLY A 244 30.48 -0.54 14.26
CA GLY A 244 31.44 -1.51 13.75
C GLY A 244 31.20 -2.95 14.22
N GLU A 245 30.12 -3.19 14.98
CA GLU A 245 29.70 -4.51 15.41
C GLU A 245 29.22 -5.36 14.23
N GLU A 246 29.50 -6.65 14.25
CA GLU A 246 28.99 -7.57 13.24
C GLU A 246 27.48 -7.82 13.46
N VAL A 247 26.72 -7.75 12.38
CA VAL A 247 25.26 -7.90 12.38
C VAL A 247 24.89 -9.18 11.66
N LEU A 248 24.38 -10.14 12.43
CA LEU A 248 23.12 -10.82 12.17
C LEU A 248 22.63 -10.90 10.71
N SER A 249 23.29 -11.58 9.76
CA SER A 249 22.85 -11.59 8.34
C SER A 249 22.60 -12.97 7.75
N GLN A 250 21.77 -13.02 6.71
CA GLN A 250 21.42 -14.23 5.95
C GLN A 250 21.37 -13.92 4.45
N ILE A 251 21.77 -14.90 3.63
CA ILE A 251 21.69 -14.82 2.18
C ILE A 251 20.63 -15.83 1.69
N ASN A 252 19.72 -15.37 0.85
CA ASN A 252 18.74 -16.19 0.15
C ASN A 252 19.00 -16.18 -1.35
N LEU A 253 18.59 -17.25 -2.04
CA LEU A 253 18.58 -17.23 -3.51
C LEU A 253 17.49 -16.27 -3.99
N LYS A 254 17.77 -15.57 -5.09
CA LYS A 254 16.78 -14.78 -5.81
C LYS A 254 16.27 -15.62 -6.99
N TYR A 255 15.00 -15.45 -7.34
CA TYR A 255 14.38 -16.13 -8.48
C TYR A 255 14.05 -15.16 -9.59
N ASP A 256 14.17 -15.61 -10.83
CA ASP A 256 13.64 -14.88 -11.98
C ASP A 256 12.09 -14.92 -11.94
N PRO A 257 11.42 -13.75 -12.04
CA PRO A 257 9.95 -13.68 -11.97
C PRO A 257 9.22 -14.46 -13.08
N GLY A 258 9.87 -14.75 -14.20
CA GLY A 258 9.27 -15.43 -15.35
C GLY A 258 9.53 -16.94 -15.38
N SER A 259 10.77 -17.36 -15.09
CA SER A 259 11.14 -18.78 -15.14
C SER A 259 10.95 -19.52 -13.81
N HIS A 260 10.82 -18.80 -12.69
CA HIS A 260 10.86 -19.36 -11.34
C HIS A 260 12.16 -20.13 -11.03
N GLU A 261 13.21 -19.88 -11.81
CA GLU A 261 14.53 -20.47 -11.60
C GLU A 261 15.42 -19.54 -10.76
N PRO A 262 16.30 -20.10 -9.91
CA PRO A 262 17.22 -19.30 -9.14
C PRO A 262 18.22 -18.61 -10.07
N THR A 263 18.53 -17.35 -9.79
CA THR A 263 19.62 -16.65 -10.47
C THR A 263 20.96 -16.99 -9.82
N ASN A 264 21.96 -17.26 -10.65
CA ASN A 264 23.34 -17.49 -10.22
C ASN A 264 24.19 -16.20 -10.20
N GLN A 265 23.57 -15.05 -10.47
CA GLN A 265 24.25 -13.75 -10.60
C GLN A 265 23.91 -12.80 -9.46
N SER A 266 22.83 -13.05 -8.73
CA SER A 266 22.41 -12.16 -7.66
C SER A 266 21.64 -12.90 -6.57
N TYR A 267 21.83 -12.45 -5.34
CA TYR A 267 21.28 -13.04 -4.13
C TYR A 267 20.59 -11.97 -3.30
N GLU A 268 19.70 -12.38 -2.42
CA GLU A 268 19.06 -11.49 -1.47
C GLU A 268 19.77 -11.56 -0.12
N LEU A 269 20.37 -10.44 0.30
CA LEU A 269 20.91 -10.24 1.63
C LEU A 269 19.82 -9.73 2.56
N VAL A 270 19.64 -10.38 3.71
CA VAL A 270 18.69 -9.97 4.74
C VAL A 270 19.34 -9.83 6.10
N PHE A 271 19.01 -8.75 6.80
CA PHE A 271 19.45 -8.48 8.18
C PHE A 271 18.44 -7.55 8.87
N VAL A 272 18.47 -7.51 10.21
CA VAL A 272 17.61 -6.59 10.99
C VAL A 272 18.42 -5.36 11.41
N ALA A 273 18.03 -4.19 10.89
CA ALA A 273 18.60 -2.91 11.29
C ALA A 273 17.84 -2.31 12.48
N LYS A 274 18.54 -1.66 13.41
CA LYS A 274 17.94 -0.95 14.55
C LYS A 274 18.08 0.55 14.29
N LEU A 275 16.98 1.21 13.93
CA LEU A 275 17.00 2.61 13.50
C LEU A 275 16.47 3.52 14.61
N PRO A 276 17.26 4.48 15.12
CA PRO A 276 16.78 5.53 16.01
C PRO A 276 15.67 6.40 15.40
N PRO A 277 14.95 7.18 16.21
CA PRO A 277 13.99 8.17 15.72
C PRO A 277 14.63 9.17 14.74
N LEU A 278 13.95 9.51 13.65
CA LEU A 278 14.32 10.59 12.73
C LEU A 278 15.81 10.59 12.32
N SER A 279 16.36 9.41 12.03
CA SER A 279 17.80 9.22 11.84
C SER A 279 18.15 8.62 10.49
N VAL A 280 19.30 9.01 9.96
CA VAL A 280 20.01 8.28 8.90
C VAL A 280 21.15 7.50 9.54
N VAL A 281 21.17 6.19 9.33
CA VAL A 281 22.11 5.26 9.95
C VAL A 281 22.88 4.51 8.88
N THR A 282 24.16 4.26 9.12
CA THR A 282 25.04 3.60 8.14
C THR A 282 25.36 2.18 8.57
N TYR A 283 25.14 1.26 7.63
CA TYR A 283 25.60 -0.12 7.70
C TYR A 283 26.69 -0.33 6.66
N GLU A 284 27.67 -1.15 6.97
CA GLU A 284 28.76 -1.49 6.07
C GLU A 284 28.58 -2.93 5.57
N ILE A 285 28.70 -3.09 4.26
CA ILE A 285 28.59 -4.39 3.58
C ILE A 285 29.93 -4.66 2.91
N SER A 286 30.57 -5.76 3.27
CA SER A 286 31.86 -6.16 2.73
C SER A 286 31.88 -7.65 2.42
N GLN A 287 32.81 -8.07 1.57
CA GLN A 287 33.02 -9.49 1.32
C GLN A 287 33.67 -10.15 2.54
N GLN A 288 33.24 -11.38 2.87
CA GLN A 288 33.90 -12.22 3.88
C GLN A 288 34.96 -13.12 3.22
N VAL A 289 36.10 -13.34 3.90
CA VAL A 289 37.19 -14.21 3.43
C VAL A 289 36.95 -15.68 3.78
N GLU A 290 36.25 -15.97 4.89
CA GLU A 290 35.94 -17.33 5.34
C GLU A 290 34.44 -17.65 5.25
N ARG A 291 34.10 -18.90 4.91
CA ARG A 291 32.72 -19.39 4.83
C ARG A 291 32.26 -19.84 6.22
N PRO A 292 31.28 -19.18 6.87
CA PRO A 292 30.68 -19.74 8.08
C PRO A 292 29.83 -20.98 7.74
N ASN A 293 29.79 -21.96 8.66
CA ASN A 293 28.96 -23.15 8.53
C ASN A 293 27.47 -22.80 8.66
N ILE A 294 26.64 -23.39 7.79
CA ILE A 294 25.18 -23.21 7.80
C ILE A 294 24.59 -23.97 8.99
N THR A 295 23.96 -23.26 9.92
CA THR A 295 23.23 -23.85 11.07
C THR A 295 21.82 -23.24 11.14
N LEU A 296 20.80 -24.04 11.54
CA LEU A 296 19.37 -23.74 11.39
C LEU A 296 18.58 -23.82 12.73
N GLU A 297 17.89 -22.75 13.18
CA GLU A 297 16.90 -22.77 14.30
C GLU A 297 15.94 -21.53 14.32
N ASN A 298 14.75 -21.63 14.96
CA ASN A 298 13.87 -20.49 15.38
C ASN A 298 13.18 -20.75 16.74
N SER A 299 13.04 -19.71 17.58
CA SER A 299 12.52 -19.73 18.96
C SER A 299 11.07 -19.25 19.24
N ARG A 300 10.30 -18.66 18.31
CA ARG A 300 9.04 -17.94 18.64
C ARG A 300 7.75 -18.40 17.96
N PHE A 301 7.77 -18.75 16.67
CA PHE A 301 6.56 -19.23 15.97
C PHE A 301 6.83 -20.55 15.27
N LEU A 302 5.82 -21.41 15.22
CA LEU A 302 5.79 -22.59 14.36
C LEU A 302 4.64 -22.43 13.36
N ALA A 303 4.99 -22.09 12.12
CA ALA A 303 4.05 -22.06 11.00
C ALA A 303 4.08 -23.41 10.30
N HIS A 304 2.92 -24.06 10.20
CA HIS A 304 2.73 -25.27 9.42
C HIS A 304 2.15 -24.91 8.06
N PHE A 305 2.74 -25.47 7.02
CA PHE A 305 2.29 -25.29 5.65
C PHE A 305 1.93 -26.65 5.07
N ASN A 306 0.88 -26.67 4.26
CA ASN A 306 0.47 -27.85 3.53
C ASN A 306 1.60 -28.28 2.58
N SER A 307 2.08 -29.52 2.72
CA SER A 307 3.22 -30.02 1.95
C SER A 307 2.95 -30.20 0.45
N VAL A 308 1.68 -30.21 0.03
CA VAL A 308 1.26 -30.39 -1.37
C VAL A 308 1.00 -29.04 -2.05
N THR A 309 0.44 -28.07 -1.32
CA THR A 309 0.02 -26.78 -1.88
C THR A 309 0.91 -25.60 -1.49
N GLY A 310 1.76 -25.77 -0.46
CA GLY A 310 2.59 -24.70 0.10
C GLY A 310 1.80 -23.61 0.83
N MET A 311 0.51 -23.82 1.13
CA MET A 311 -0.30 -22.80 1.81
C MET A 311 -0.19 -22.91 3.33
N LEU A 312 -0.31 -21.78 4.03
CA LEU A 312 -0.36 -21.76 5.50
C LEU A 312 -1.60 -22.53 5.96
N GLU A 313 -1.41 -23.48 6.87
CA GLU A 313 -2.49 -24.28 7.49
C GLU A 313 -2.67 -23.96 8.97
N LYS A 314 -1.57 -23.71 9.68
CA LYS A 314 -1.59 -23.46 11.13
C LYS A 314 -0.48 -22.50 11.52
N LEU A 315 -0.78 -21.58 12.43
CA LEU A 315 0.21 -20.72 13.07
C LEU A 315 0.15 -20.94 14.58
N GLN A 316 1.28 -21.30 15.17
CA GLN A 316 1.42 -21.50 16.61
C GLN A 316 2.37 -20.46 17.20
N ASP A 317 1.91 -19.72 18.21
CA ASP A 317 2.73 -18.85 19.06
C ASP A 317 3.35 -19.67 20.20
N LYS A 318 4.68 -19.84 20.19
CA LYS A 318 5.41 -20.63 21.21
C LYS A 318 5.50 -19.92 22.55
N LEU A 319 5.38 -18.58 22.59
CA LEU A 319 5.52 -17.77 23.80
C LEU A 319 4.21 -17.70 24.58
N HIS A 320 3.09 -17.48 23.89
CA HIS A 320 1.77 -17.38 24.51
C HIS A 320 1.01 -18.72 24.53
N LYS A 321 1.53 -19.76 23.87
CA LYS A 321 0.90 -21.10 23.73
C LYS A 321 -0.52 -21.03 23.13
N VAL A 322 -0.71 -20.12 22.18
CA VAL A 322 -1.98 -19.94 21.48
C VAL A 322 -1.85 -20.55 20.09
N ASP A 323 -2.72 -21.51 19.81
CA ASP A 323 -2.86 -22.15 18.50
C ASP A 323 -4.06 -21.51 17.79
N ALA A 324 -3.87 -20.99 16.58
CA ALA A 324 -4.96 -20.59 15.70
C ALA A 324 -4.84 -21.33 14.37
N ASN A 325 -5.92 -21.97 13.94
CA ASN A 325 -5.96 -22.59 12.61
C ASN A 325 -6.24 -21.48 11.60
N VAL A 326 -5.33 -21.31 10.63
CA VAL A 326 -5.45 -20.28 9.60
C VAL A 326 -5.19 -20.92 8.26
N THR A 327 -6.23 -21.05 7.45
CA THR A 327 -6.10 -21.51 6.07
C THR A 327 -6.00 -20.31 5.15
N LEU A 328 -4.88 -20.20 4.44
CA LEU A 328 -4.71 -19.24 3.34
C LEU A 328 -5.20 -19.86 2.03
N SER A 329 -5.94 -19.11 1.22
CA SER A 329 -6.37 -19.57 -0.10
C SER A 329 -6.40 -18.44 -1.12
N PHE A 330 -5.98 -18.75 -2.35
CA PHE A 330 -6.04 -17.84 -3.50
C PHE A 330 -7.03 -18.34 -4.54
N GLY A 331 -7.91 -17.46 -4.96
CA GLY A 331 -8.90 -17.74 -5.99
C GLY A 331 -9.17 -16.53 -6.87
N LYS A 332 -10.05 -16.73 -7.84
CA LYS A 332 -10.64 -15.65 -8.63
C LYS A 332 -12.15 -15.80 -8.71
N TYR A 333 -12.85 -14.69 -8.80
CA TYR A 333 -14.27 -14.67 -9.15
C TYR A 333 -14.47 -14.50 -10.65
N HIS A 334 -15.52 -15.12 -11.17
CA HIS A 334 -15.95 -14.93 -12.55
C HIS A 334 -16.67 -13.58 -12.69
N ALA A 335 -16.07 -12.67 -13.45
CA ALA A 335 -16.65 -11.36 -13.74
C ALA A 335 -17.81 -11.48 -14.73
N CYS A 336 -18.94 -10.84 -14.42
CA CYS A 336 -20.09 -10.74 -15.32
C CYS A 336 -19.91 -9.70 -16.43
N LEU A 337 -20.72 -9.83 -17.50
CA LEU A 337 -21.10 -8.71 -18.35
C LEU A 337 -21.68 -7.56 -17.49
N GLY A 338 -21.12 -6.36 -17.64
CA GLY A 338 -21.53 -5.16 -16.92
C GLY A 338 -20.86 -4.94 -15.55
N GLY A 339 -19.87 -5.78 -15.17
CA GLY A 339 -18.84 -5.38 -14.21
C GLY A 339 -17.85 -4.40 -14.84
N GLY A 340 -17.13 -3.62 -14.05
CA GLY A 340 -16.18 -2.63 -14.56
C GLY A 340 -15.44 -1.89 -13.45
N ALA A 341 -14.78 -0.78 -13.81
CA ALA A 341 -13.92 -0.05 -12.88
C ALA A 341 -14.63 0.38 -11.58
N TYR A 342 -15.92 0.69 -11.65
CA TYR A 342 -16.74 1.03 -10.47
C TYR A 342 -17.43 -0.19 -9.86
N LEU A 343 -17.96 -1.08 -10.72
CA LEU A 343 -18.93 -2.10 -10.33
C LEU A 343 -18.28 -3.47 -10.18
N LEU A 344 -18.28 -3.99 -8.96
CA LEU A 344 -18.00 -5.41 -8.71
C LEU A 344 -19.28 -6.21 -9.00
N LYS A 345 -19.27 -6.99 -10.08
CA LYS A 345 -20.36 -7.92 -10.42
C LYS A 345 -19.84 -9.34 -10.53
N VAL A 346 -20.16 -10.13 -9.51
CA VAL A 346 -19.81 -11.55 -9.41
C VAL A 346 -21.03 -12.38 -9.84
N CYS A 347 -20.89 -13.15 -10.91
CA CYS A 347 -21.98 -13.97 -11.49
C CYS A 347 -22.17 -15.27 -10.72
N ASP A 348 -21.06 -15.81 -10.24
CA ASP A 348 -20.99 -16.99 -9.42
C ASP A 348 -20.06 -16.68 -8.24
N PRO A 349 -20.59 -16.56 -7.00
CA PRO A 349 -19.77 -16.33 -5.82
C PRO A 349 -18.93 -17.58 -5.46
N SER A 350 -19.09 -18.70 -6.17
CA SER A 350 -18.23 -19.86 -6.03
C SER A 350 -16.82 -19.52 -6.54
N PRO A 351 -15.81 -19.54 -5.66
CA PRO A 351 -14.45 -19.19 -6.05
C PRO A 351 -13.84 -20.25 -6.98
N ASP A 352 -13.18 -19.80 -8.06
CA ASP A 352 -12.29 -20.67 -8.84
C ASP A 352 -10.90 -20.66 -8.19
N TRP A 353 -10.60 -21.72 -7.44
CA TRP A 353 -9.33 -21.88 -6.72
C TRP A 353 -8.18 -22.11 -7.70
N ILE A 354 -7.27 -21.13 -7.78
CA ILE A 354 -6.20 -21.09 -8.80
C ILE A 354 -5.13 -22.15 -8.54
N LEU A 355 -4.90 -22.47 -7.27
CA LEU A 355 -3.80 -23.32 -6.83
C LEU A 355 -4.12 -24.83 -6.85
N ASN A 356 -5.38 -25.19 -7.09
CA ASN A 356 -5.88 -26.57 -6.98
C ASN A 356 -6.33 -27.19 -8.33
N LYS A 357 -6.20 -26.47 -9.44
CA LYS A 357 -6.67 -26.93 -10.77
C LYS A 357 -5.62 -26.70 -11.85
N GLY A 358 -4.89 -27.74 -12.24
CA GLY A 358 -3.99 -27.70 -13.40
C GLY A 358 -3.00 -28.87 -13.50
N ARG A 359 -2.32 -28.97 -14.64
CA ARG A 359 -1.13 -29.85 -14.85
C ARG A 359 0.12 -29.31 -14.14
N ASP A 360 0.13 -28.04 -13.74
CA ASP A 360 1.26 -27.37 -13.12
C ASP A 360 1.10 -27.44 -11.59
N LYS A 361 1.78 -28.40 -10.96
CA LYS A 361 1.88 -28.44 -9.49
C LYS A 361 2.62 -27.18 -9.00
N PRO A 362 2.18 -26.55 -7.91
CA PRO A 362 2.89 -25.40 -7.37
C PRO A 362 4.32 -25.81 -6.98
N GLN A 363 5.29 -24.98 -7.33
CA GLN A 363 6.66 -25.13 -6.85
C GLN A 363 6.78 -24.41 -5.51
N VAL A 364 7.23 -25.15 -4.49
CA VAL A 364 7.34 -24.63 -3.12
C VAL A 364 8.81 -24.64 -2.72
N VAL A 365 9.29 -23.49 -2.25
CA VAL A 365 10.66 -23.28 -1.79
C VAL A 365 10.62 -22.84 -0.34
N LEU A 366 11.33 -23.56 0.54
CA LEU A 366 11.43 -23.22 1.95
C LEU A 366 12.86 -22.82 2.30
N TYR A 367 13.03 -21.57 2.71
CA TYR A 367 14.23 -21.05 3.35
C TYR A 367 14.08 -21.11 4.86
N ARG A 368 15.07 -21.68 5.51
CA ARG A 368 15.28 -21.54 6.96
C ARG A 368 16.65 -20.93 7.12
N GLY A 369 16.73 -19.82 7.82
CA GLY A 369 18.01 -19.19 8.13
C GLY A 369 17.94 -18.44 9.44
N PRO A 370 19.07 -17.89 9.91
CA PRO A 370 19.17 -17.32 11.24
C PRO A 370 18.46 -15.97 11.39
N VAL A 371 18.12 -15.28 10.29
CA VAL A 371 17.40 -13.99 10.32
C VAL A 371 15.93 -14.14 9.96
N ILE A 372 15.62 -14.91 8.91
CA ILE A 372 14.23 -15.18 8.51
C ILE A 372 14.04 -16.65 8.15
N SER A 373 12.81 -17.12 8.32
CA SER A 373 12.31 -18.34 7.67
C SER A 373 11.23 -17.95 6.68
N GLN A 374 11.38 -18.35 5.43
CA GLN A 374 10.56 -17.89 4.31
C GLN A 374 10.08 -19.07 3.49
N LEU A 375 8.81 -19.05 3.12
CA LEU A 375 8.21 -19.91 2.11
C LEU A 375 7.94 -19.10 0.85
N VAL A 376 8.31 -19.63 -0.30
CA VAL A 376 7.96 -19.08 -1.60
C VAL A 376 7.19 -20.12 -2.38
N VAL A 377 5.99 -19.77 -2.84
CA VAL A 377 5.13 -20.62 -3.64
C VAL A 377 4.97 -19.99 -5.02
N PHE A 378 5.30 -20.75 -6.05
CA PHE A 378 5.11 -20.37 -7.44
C PHE A 378 3.98 -21.20 -8.04
N SER A 379 3.02 -20.53 -8.67
CA SER A 379 1.93 -21.19 -9.39
C SER A 379 1.49 -20.34 -10.58
N GLY A 380 1.82 -20.78 -11.79
CA GLY A 380 1.50 -20.05 -13.01
C GLY A 380 2.13 -18.66 -13.04
N ARG A 381 1.31 -17.61 -12.84
CA ARG A 381 1.74 -16.19 -12.80
C ARG A 381 1.69 -15.58 -11.40
N LEU A 382 1.46 -16.42 -10.39
CA LEU A 382 1.38 -16.02 -9.00
C LEU A 382 2.65 -16.50 -8.29
N LYS A 383 3.32 -15.57 -7.63
CA LYS A 383 4.37 -15.86 -6.65
C LYS A 383 3.93 -15.29 -5.30
N ILE A 384 3.84 -16.17 -4.31
CA ILE A 384 3.53 -15.82 -2.93
C ILE A 384 4.80 -16.04 -2.13
N SER A 385 5.25 -15.01 -1.42
CA SER A 385 6.36 -15.12 -0.47
C SER A 385 5.83 -14.81 0.92
N ALA A 386 5.97 -15.75 1.85
CA ALA A 386 5.57 -15.57 3.24
C ALA A 386 6.79 -15.79 4.15
N TRP A 387 7.07 -14.89 5.09
CA TRP A 387 8.21 -15.05 5.98
C TRP A 387 7.94 -14.56 7.40
N ILE A 388 8.67 -15.15 8.33
CA ILE A 388 8.77 -14.70 9.71
C ILE A 388 10.20 -14.29 10.00
N ILE A 389 10.36 -13.31 10.89
CA ILE A 389 11.67 -12.86 11.34
C ILE A 389 12.02 -13.65 12.59
N ASN A 390 13.20 -14.27 12.59
CA ASN A 390 13.70 -15.11 13.66
C ASN A 390 14.31 -14.24 14.76
N THR A 391 13.48 -13.41 15.40
CA THR A 391 13.90 -12.49 16.45
C THR A 391 12.92 -12.45 17.61
N ASN A 392 13.44 -12.26 18.82
CA ASN A 392 12.63 -11.98 20.01
C ASN A 392 12.59 -10.49 20.36
N ASP A 393 13.31 -9.64 19.62
CA ASP A 393 13.59 -8.24 19.99
C ASP A 393 12.37 -7.31 19.85
N SER A 394 11.35 -7.71 19.10
CA SER A 394 10.23 -6.83 18.78
C SER A 394 8.96 -7.58 18.42
N GLU A 395 7.86 -7.20 19.07
CA GLU A 395 6.52 -7.69 18.75
C GLU A 395 6.10 -7.32 17.31
N ILE A 396 6.49 -6.14 16.82
CA ILE A 396 6.15 -5.71 15.45
C ILE A 396 6.84 -6.55 14.36
N LEU A 397 7.99 -7.15 14.68
CA LEU A 397 8.70 -8.07 13.81
C LEU A 397 8.27 -9.53 14.02
N SER A 398 7.50 -9.77 15.08
CA SER A 398 6.96 -11.06 15.47
C SER A 398 5.61 -11.31 14.79
N THR A 399 5.55 -11.06 13.48
CA THR A 399 4.35 -11.23 12.64
C THR A 399 4.70 -12.03 11.38
N LEU A 400 3.67 -12.52 10.68
CA LEU A 400 3.82 -13.14 9.38
C LEU A 400 3.78 -12.07 8.30
N PHE A 401 4.88 -11.88 7.58
CA PHE A 401 4.95 -11.00 6.42
C PHE A 401 4.56 -11.78 5.17
N MET A 402 3.82 -11.15 4.26
CA MET A 402 3.43 -11.74 2.98
C MET A 402 3.63 -10.75 1.84
N GLU A 403 4.10 -11.25 0.70
CA GLU A 403 4.27 -10.51 -0.54
C GLU A 403 3.70 -11.34 -1.68
N ASN A 404 2.79 -10.74 -2.46
CA ASN A 404 2.12 -11.40 -3.57
C ASN A 404 2.47 -10.67 -4.88
N GLU A 405 3.15 -11.37 -5.77
CA GLU A 405 3.41 -10.91 -7.13
C GLU A 405 2.40 -11.59 -8.07
N VAL A 406 1.53 -10.78 -8.70
CA VAL A 406 0.46 -11.26 -9.58
C VAL A 406 0.71 -10.77 -11.01
N GLY A 407 1.10 -11.67 -11.90
CA GLY A 407 1.32 -11.37 -13.31
C GLY A 407 0.01 -11.20 -14.08
N ALA A 408 -0.11 -10.11 -14.85
CA ALA A 408 -1.30 -9.83 -15.66
C ALA A 408 -1.57 -10.92 -16.71
N SER A 409 -2.82 -11.39 -16.84
CA SER A 409 -3.25 -12.30 -17.91
C SER A 409 -3.80 -11.53 -19.11
N LYS A 410 -3.33 -11.85 -20.32
CA LYS A 410 -3.87 -11.28 -21.57
C LYS A 410 -5.22 -11.89 -21.97
N TYR A 411 -5.60 -13.03 -21.40
CA TYR A 411 -6.64 -13.90 -21.99
C TYR A 411 -7.68 -14.45 -21.00
N LYS A 412 -7.63 -14.09 -19.71
CA LYS A 412 -8.65 -14.53 -18.74
C LYS A 412 -9.11 -13.36 -17.87
N THR A 413 -10.40 -13.06 -17.95
CA THR A 413 -11.12 -12.15 -17.07
C THR A 413 -11.31 -12.80 -15.69
N GLY A 414 -11.21 -12.02 -14.63
CA GLY A 414 -11.47 -12.48 -13.27
C GLY A 414 -10.89 -11.54 -12.21
N GLU A 415 -11.59 -11.42 -11.08
CA GLU A 415 -11.15 -10.65 -9.93
C GLU A 415 -10.42 -11.58 -8.97
N TYR A 416 -9.11 -11.39 -8.81
CA TYR A 416 -8.29 -12.19 -7.91
C TYR A 416 -8.54 -11.78 -6.46
N PHE A 417 -8.61 -12.75 -5.56
CA PHE A 417 -8.74 -12.49 -4.13
C PHE A 417 -7.81 -13.42 -3.32
N MET A 418 -7.43 -12.92 -2.16
CA MET A 418 -6.75 -13.66 -1.11
C MET A 418 -7.74 -13.82 0.05
N ARG A 419 -7.90 -15.04 0.56
CA ARG A 419 -8.83 -15.33 1.66
C ARG A 419 -8.09 -15.99 2.81
N PHE A 420 -8.35 -15.49 4.01
CA PHE A 420 -7.97 -16.13 5.27
C PHE A 420 -9.23 -16.74 5.89
N GLN A 421 -9.13 -17.99 6.31
CA GLN A 421 -10.18 -18.67 7.07
C GLN A 421 -9.62 -19.08 8.42
N THR A 422 -10.32 -18.69 9.48
CA THR A 422 -9.93 -18.96 10.88
C THR A 422 -11.05 -19.65 11.63
N ASP A 423 -10.73 -20.23 12.79
CA ASP A 423 -11.69 -20.74 13.77
C ASP A 423 -12.20 -19.69 14.76
N LEU A 424 -11.72 -18.44 14.69
CA LEU A 424 -12.22 -17.32 15.49
C LEU A 424 -13.70 -17.04 15.24
N VAL A 425 -14.47 -16.89 16.33
CA VAL A 425 -15.90 -16.57 16.28
C VAL A 425 -16.09 -15.06 16.45
N SER A 426 -16.11 -14.34 15.33
CA SER A 426 -16.36 -12.90 15.29
C SER A 426 -17.80 -12.63 14.88
N THR A 427 -18.71 -12.54 15.86
CA THR A 427 -20.14 -12.34 15.62
C THR A 427 -20.74 -11.30 16.57
N GLN A 428 -21.91 -10.78 16.22
CA GLN A 428 -22.73 -9.97 17.11
C GLN A 428 -24.15 -10.51 17.14
N THR A 429 -24.71 -10.65 18.34
CA THR A 429 -26.14 -10.85 18.55
C THR A 429 -26.84 -9.49 18.53
N SER A 430 -27.85 -9.34 17.70
CA SER A 430 -28.72 -8.16 17.75
C SER A 430 -29.92 -8.44 18.66
N ASN A 431 -30.47 -7.42 19.31
CA ASN A 431 -31.67 -7.58 20.14
C ASN A 431 -32.91 -7.99 19.31
N GLU A 432 -32.84 -7.90 17.98
CA GLU A 432 -33.95 -8.11 17.04
C GLU A 432 -33.85 -9.45 16.28
N SER A 433 -32.77 -10.22 16.44
CA SER A 433 -32.57 -11.51 15.75
C SER A 433 -31.97 -12.57 16.67
N GLU A 434 -32.58 -13.75 16.74
CA GLU A 434 -32.02 -14.91 17.48
C GLU A 434 -30.70 -15.41 16.88
N ASN A 435 -30.42 -15.12 15.60
CA ASN A 435 -29.18 -15.50 14.93
C ASN A 435 -28.09 -14.44 15.10
N SER A 436 -26.87 -14.89 15.43
CA SER A 436 -25.69 -14.04 15.49
C SER A 436 -25.15 -13.74 14.09
N GLN A 437 -24.91 -12.47 13.80
CA GLN A 437 -24.43 -12.00 12.49
C GLN A 437 -22.90 -11.95 12.47
N PRO A 438 -22.21 -12.36 11.38
CA PRO A 438 -20.77 -12.21 11.26
C PRO A 438 -20.35 -10.74 11.30
N VAL A 439 -19.26 -10.46 12.02
CA VAL A 439 -18.70 -9.13 12.20
C VAL A 439 -17.24 -9.11 11.78
N PHE A 440 -16.83 -8.01 11.15
CA PHE A 440 -15.41 -7.70 10.91
C PHE A 440 -15.19 -6.19 11.00
N PHE A 441 -13.95 -5.76 10.97
CA PHE A 441 -13.58 -4.35 11.13
C PHE A 441 -12.66 -3.94 9.99
N THR A 442 -12.89 -2.76 9.44
CA THR A 442 -12.03 -2.16 8.41
C THR A 442 -11.63 -0.75 8.83
N ASP A 443 -10.44 -0.33 8.42
CA ASP A 443 -10.03 1.05 8.60
C ASP A 443 -10.83 2.04 7.73
N THR A 444 -10.90 3.29 8.17
CA THR A 444 -11.32 4.44 7.38
C THR A 444 -10.12 5.36 7.17
N ASN A 445 -9.57 5.30 5.96
CA ASN A 445 -8.43 6.10 5.51
C ASN A 445 -7.17 5.94 6.40
N GLY A 446 -7.01 4.80 7.08
CA GLY A 446 -5.91 4.52 8.00
C GLY A 446 -6.02 5.20 9.37
N HIS A 447 -7.16 5.81 9.70
CA HIS A 447 -7.34 6.58 10.94
C HIS A 447 -8.29 5.92 11.93
N ALA A 448 -9.57 5.81 11.58
CA ALA A 448 -10.57 5.22 12.45
C ALA A 448 -10.84 3.76 12.06
N VAL A 449 -11.43 3.02 12.99
CA VAL A 449 -11.86 1.64 12.77
C VAL A 449 -13.37 1.63 12.75
N GLU A 450 -13.96 1.08 11.69
CA GLU A 450 -15.40 0.91 11.58
C GLU A 450 -15.77 -0.57 11.68
N LYS A 451 -16.78 -0.86 12.50
CA LYS A 451 -17.40 -2.17 12.60
C LYS A 451 -18.29 -2.42 11.38
N ARG A 452 -18.16 -3.59 10.76
CA ARG A 452 -18.96 -4.08 9.65
C ARG A 452 -19.73 -5.31 10.09
N VAL A 453 -21.02 -5.35 9.78
CA VAL A 453 -21.88 -6.51 9.99
C VAL A 453 -22.22 -7.06 8.62
N THR A 454 -21.92 -8.34 8.40
CA THR A 454 -22.33 -9.01 7.16
C THR A 454 -23.85 -9.13 7.15
N VAL A 455 -24.47 -8.76 6.02
CA VAL A 455 -25.93 -8.85 5.85
C VAL A 455 -26.23 -9.87 4.76
N ASP A 456 -26.78 -11.02 5.15
CA ASP A 456 -27.00 -12.18 4.26
C ASP A 456 -28.01 -11.91 3.13
N ASN A 457 -28.96 -11.01 3.35
CA ASN A 457 -29.97 -10.65 2.34
C ASN A 457 -29.42 -9.66 1.28
N LEU A 458 -28.19 -9.17 1.44
CA LEU A 458 -27.52 -8.31 0.48
C LEU A 458 -26.55 -9.13 -0.40
N PRO A 459 -26.36 -8.75 -1.68
CA PRO A 459 -25.47 -9.49 -2.56
C PRO A 459 -24.01 -9.38 -2.10
N TYR A 460 -23.15 -10.29 -2.56
CA TYR A 460 -21.72 -10.36 -2.18
C TYR A 460 -21.00 -9.00 -2.24
N GLN A 461 -21.18 -8.26 -3.34
CA GLN A 461 -20.56 -6.95 -3.55
C GLN A 461 -21.03 -5.85 -2.59
N ALA A 462 -22.15 -6.04 -1.89
CA ALA A 462 -22.64 -5.12 -0.86
C ALA A 462 -21.89 -5.25 0.47
N ASN A 463 -21.35 -6.44 0.73
CA ASN A 463 -20.56 -6.74 1.92
C ASN A 463 -19.05 -6.50 1.67
N HIS A 464 -18.69 -5.76 0.61
CA HIS A 464 -17.32 -5.33 0.32
C HIS A 464 -17.10 -3.91 0.81
N TYR A 465 -16.02 -3.72 1.55
CA TYR A 465 -15.66 -2.43 2.14
C TYR A 465 -14.21 -2.08 1.77
N PRO A 466 -13.85 -0.80 1.73
CA PRO A 466 -12.48 -0.39 1.52
C PRO A 466 -11.62 -0.82 2.72
N MET A 467 -10.46 -1.39 2.41
CA MET A 467 -9.36 -1.66 3.34
C MET A 467 -8.18 -0.84 2.83
N THR A 468 -7.92 0.31 3.42
CA THR A 468 -6.85 1.20 2.93
C THR A 468 -5.52 0.91 3.60
N HIS A 469 -5.55 0.38 4.82
CA HIS A 469 -4.37 0.00 5.61
C HIS A 469 -4.52 -1.36 6.29
N PHE A 470 -5.66 -1.64 6.93
CA PHE A 470 -5.84 -2.88 7.69
C PHE A 470 -7.30 -3.29 7.84
N ALA A 471 -7.51 -4.58 8.09
CA ALA A 471 -8.79 -5.14 8.48
C ALA A 471 -8.58 -6.24 9.52
N PHE A 472 -9.56 -6.48 10.38
CA PHE A 472 -9.45 -7.55 11.36
C PHE A 472 -10.80 -8.18 11.71
N ILE A 473 -10.71 -9.41 12.23
CA ILE A 473 -11.79 -10.09 12.96
C ILE A 473 -11.33 -10.29 14.40
N GLN A 474 -12.28 -10.28 15.34
CA GLN A 474 -11.99 -10.38 16.75
C GLN A 474 -12.98 -11.33 17.42
N ASP A 475 -12.46 -12.30 18.14
CA ASP A 475 -13.22 -13.17 19.02
C ASP A 475 -13.05 -12.66 20.45
N ASP A 476 -14.08 -11.99 20.95
CA ASP A 476 -14.07 -11.40 22.29
C ASP A 476 -14.03 -12.45 23.40
N SER A 477 -14.59 -13.64 23.15
CA SER A 477 -14.60 -14.74 24.12
C SER A 477 -13.23 -15.38 24.24
N ALA A 478 -12.57 -15.60 23.09
CA ALA A 478 -11.21 -16.12 23.04
C ALA A 478 -10.14 -15.05 23.34
N LYS A 479 -10.51 -13.77 23.41
CA LYS A 479 -9.59 -12.61 23.52
C LYS A 479 -8.52 -12.62 22.42
N MET A 480 -8.89 -13.06 21.23
CA MET A 480 -8.00 -13.18 20.09
C MET A 480 -8.43 -12.25 18.96
N ARG A 481 -7.43 -11.70 18.26
CA ARG A 481 -7.64 -10.87 17.07
C ARG A 481 -6.76 -11.37 15.94
N PHE A 482 -7.36 -11.54 14.76
CA PHE A 482 -6.63 -11.79 13.52
C PHE A 482 -6.68 -10.52 12.67
N THR A 483 -5.53 -9.88 12.48
CA THR A 483 -5.38 -8.62 11.73
C THR A 483 -4.58 -8.88 10.46
N VAL A 484 -5.05 -8.32 9.34
CA VAL A 484 -4.36 -8.30 8.05
C VAL A 484 -3.98 -6.87 7.71
#